data_AF-A0A8T3ZPF4-F1
#
_entry.id   AF-A0A8T3ZPF4-F1
#
_cell.length_a   1.000
_cell.length_b   1.000
_cell.length_c   1.000
_cell.angle_alpha   90.00
_cell.angle_beta   90.00
_cell.angle_gamma   90.00
#
_symmetry.space_group_name_H-M   'P 1'
#
loop_
_entity.id
_entity.type
_entity.pdbx_description
1 polymer ?
#
loop_
_entity_poly.entity_id
_entity_poly.type
_entity_poly.pdbx_seq_one_letter_code
_entity_poly.pdbx_strand_id
1 'polypeptide(L)'
;MVEILLDTNFLMSAVRFRVGFEQLKEFGREFMVLALTVQELEKISGRRGRDAVCARIALQLIKNQKIKIIKTAERNTDTAIVRFAEKQVRSASKMRNGLGCMVATNDGKLIKRLENKGIKIIRLRQKKYLVIE
;
A
#
# COMPACT_ATOMS: atom_id res chain seq x y z
N MET A 1 -1.59 -15.35 7.05
CA MET A 1 -2.52 -14.20 7.02
C MET A 1 -2.27 -13.43 5.73
N VAL A 2 -3.27 -12.76 5.16
CA VAL A 2 -3.04 -11.92 3.97
C VAL A 2 -2.38 -10.61 4.41
N GLU A 3 -1.21 -10.32 3.85
CA GLU A 3 -0.51 -9.05 4.04
C GLU A 3 -0.99 -8.03 3.01
N ILE A 4 -1.17 -6.78 3.43
CA ILE A 4 -1.56 -5.67 2.55
C ILE A 4 -0.40 -4.67 2.47
N LEU A 5 0.15 -4.52 1.27
CA LEU A 5 1.16 -3.51 0.97
C LEU A 5 0.46 -2.20 0.56
N LEU A 6 0.71 -1.13 1.32
CA LEU A 6 0.11 0.18 1.11
C LEU A 6 1.04 1.06 0.27
N ASP A 7 0.50 1.64 -0.80
CA ASP A 7 1.20 2.58 -1.68
C ASP A 7 1.00 4.05 -1.23
N THR A 8 1.91 4.94 -1.63
CA THR A 8 1.89 6.39 -1.32
C THR A 8 0.56 7.02 -1.75
N ASN A 9 0.11 6.75 -2.98
CA ASN A 9 -1.13 7.34 -3.51
C ASN A 9 -2.36 6.89 -2.71
N PHE A 10 -2.42 5.61 -2.34
CA PHE A 10 -3.51 5.08 -1.55
C PHE A 10 -3.54 5.70 -0.15
N LEU A 11 -2.42 5.75 0.55
CA LEU A 11 -2.31 6.37 1.88
C LEU A 11 -2.78 7.83 1.86
N MET A 12 -2.32 8.58 0.86
CA MET A 12 -2.71 9.97 0.64
C MET A 12 -4.21 10.12 0.39
N SER A 13 -4.78 9.26 -0.45
CA SER A 13 -6.21 9.24 -0.77
C SER A 13 -7.07 8.85 0.43
N ALA A 14 -6.65 7.83 1.18
CA ALA A 14 -7.33 7.37 2.39
C ALA A 14 -7.42 8.50 3.43
N VAL A 15 -6.31 9.22 3.66
CA VAL A 15 -6.32 10.41 4.53
C VAL A 15 -7.22 11.51 3.98
N ARG A 16 -7.08 11.86 2.70
CA ARG A 16 -7.83 12.95 2.07
C ARG A 16 -9.34 12.74 2.15
N PHE A 17 -9.78 11.50 1.98
CA PHE A 17 -11.20 11.14 1.96
C PHE A 17 -11.68 10.55 3.30
N ARG A 18 -10.83 10.56 4.34
CA ARG A 18 -11.15 10.07 5.68
C ARG A 18 -11.63 8.62 5.70
N VAL A 19 -10.99 7.79 4.90
CA VAL A 19 -11.25 6.34 4.85
C VAL A 19 -10.36 5.66 5.87
N GLY A 20 -10.99 5.05 6.88
CA GLY A 20 -10.31 4.38 7.98
C GLY A 20 -9.66 3.07 7.56
N PHE A 21 -8.54 2.72 8.21
CA PHE A 21 -7.82 1.47 7.97
C PHE A 21 -8.58 0.27 8.51
N GLU A 22 -9.58 0.50 9.36
CA GLU A 22 -10.52 -0.49 9.85
C GLU A 22 -11.19 -1.23 8.70
N GLN A 23 -11.55 -0.52 7.61
CA GLN A 23 -12.12 -1.15 6.42
C GLN A 23 -11.10 -2.07 5.73
N LEU A 24 -9.80 -1.75 5.77
CA LEU A 24 -8.76 -2.63 5.22
C LEU A 24 -8.59 -3.91 6.03
N LYS A 25 -8.92 -3.89 7.33
CA LYS A 25 -8.83 -5.07 8.20
C LYS A 25 -9.82 -6.18 7.79
N GLU A 26 -10.85 -5.85 7.01
CA GLU A 26 -11.77 -6.82 6.41
C GLU A 26 -11.08 -7.66 5.33
N PHE A 27 -10.06 -7.13 4.66
CA PHE A 27 -9.37 -7.80 3.54
C PHE A 27 -8.05 -8.47 3.95
N GLY A 28 -7.46 -8.06 5.06
CA GLY A 28 -6.16 -8.55 5.52
C GLY A 28 -5.88 -8.17 6.96
N ARG A 29 -4.92 -8.86 7.58
CA ARG A 29 -4.66 -8.71 9.02
C ARG A 29 -3.42 -7.87 9.33
N GLU A 30 -2.50 -7.72 8.38
CA GLU A 30 -1.24 -7.01 8.57
C GLU A 30 -0.98 -5.99 7.45
N PHE A 31 -0.59 -4.79 7.85
CA PHE A 31 -0.26 -3.70 6.94
C PHE A 31 1.25 -3.53 6.83
N MET A 32 1.70 -3.29 5.60
CA MET A 32 3.09 -3.05 5.26
C MET A 32 3.22 -1.80 4.40
N VAL A 33 4.38 -1.15 4.47
CA VAL A 33 4.83 -0.15 3.50
C VAL A 33 6.28 -0.44 3.12
N LEU A 34 6.69 -0.05 1.92
CA LEU A 34 8.12 -0.05 1.58
C LEU A 34 8.78 1.21 2.16
N ALA A 35 10.07 1.12 2.49
CA ALA A 35 10.85 2.28 2.91
C ALA A 35 10.82 3.41 1.86
N LEU A 36 10.76 3.07 0.56
CA LEU A 36 10.60 4.03 -0.53
C LEU A 36 9.29 4.83 -0.42
N THR A 37 8.17 4.16 -0.09
CA THR A 37 6.88 4.81 0.16
C THR A 37 6.96 5.82 1.29
N VAL A 38 7.67 5.48 2.39
CA VAL A 38 7.90 6.41 3.50
C VAL A 38 8.72 7.62 3.05
N GLN A 39 9.80 7.40 2.28
CA GLN A 39 10.64 8.49 1.75
C GLN A 39 9.86 9.42 0.81
N GLU A 40 8.95 8.90 0.00
CA GLU A 40 8.06 9.72 -0.84
C GLU A 40 7.13 10.58 0.00
N LEU A 41 6.51 10.00 1.03
CA LEU A 41 5.67 10.74 1.97
C LEU A 41 6.46 11.83 2.70
N GLU A 42 7.68 11.53 3.16
CA GLU A 42 8.57 12.52 3.80
C GLU A 42 8.84 13.70 2.85
N LYS A 43 9.20 13.42 1.58
CA LYS A 43 9.40 14.45 0.55
C LYS A 43 8.15 15.29 0.30
N ILE A 44 6.97 14.68 0.25
CA ILE A 44 5.70 15.40 0.07
C ILE A 44 5.36 16.23 1.31
N SER A 45 5.64 15.71 2.50
CA SER A 45 5.31 16.33 3.78
C SER A 45 6.10 17.63 4.04
N GLY A 46 7.28 17.78 3.43
CA GLY A 46 8.09 19.00 3.46
C GLY A 46 7.57 20.13 2.58
N ARG A 47 6.54 19.89 1.76
CA ARG A 47 5.94 20.91 0.88
C ARG A 47 4.85 21.71 1.61
N ARG A 48 4.16 22.59 0.89
CA ARG A 48 2.98 23.34 1.35
C ARG A 48 1.70 22.78 0.74
N GLY A 49 0.55 23.14 1.33
CA GLY A 49 -0.77 22.80 0.82
C GLY A 49 -1.34 21.48 1.34
N ARG A 50 -2.49 21.09 0.77
CA ARG A 50 -3.30 19.95 1.24
C ARG A 50 -2.55 18.62 1.18
N ASP A 51 -1.69 18.43 0.17
CA ASP A 51 -0.93 17.18 0.01
C ASP A 51 0.12 17.03 1.09
N ALA A 52 0.82 18.10 1.46
CA ALA A 52 1.76 18.07 2.57
C ALA A 52 1.07 17.71 3.89
N VAL A 53 -0.14 18.23 4.12
CA VAL A 53 -0.95 17.87 5.30
C VAL A 53 -1.33 16.39 5.25
N CYS A 54 -1.78 15.88 4.11
CA CYS A 54 -2.14 14.47 3.96
C CYS A 54 -0.93 13.55 4.21
N ALA A 55 0.25 13.91 3.69
CA ALA A 55 1.46 13.15 3.86
C ALA A 55 1.94 13.11 5.32
N ARG A 56 1.86 14.25 6.04
CA ARG A 56 2.15 14.29 7.49
C ARG A 56 1.24 13.37 8.28
N ILE A 57 -0.06 13.38 7.99
CA ILE A 57 -1.03 12.50 8.65
C ILE A 57 -0.74 11.03 8.28
N ALA A 58 -0.43 10.73 7.01
CA ALA A 58 -0.09 9.38 6.58
C ALA A 58 1.15 8.82 7.31
N LEU A 59 2.20 9.64 7.49
CA LEU A 59 3.38 9.27 8.28
C LEU A 59 3.03 9.00 9.75
N GLN A 60 2.16 9.84 10.35
CA GLN A 60 1.66 9.60 11.71
C GLN A 60 0.85 8.31 11.80
N LEU A 61 0.02 7.98 10.80
CA LEU A 61 -0.73 6.73 10.75
C LEU A 61 0.20 5.52 10.69
N ILE A 62 1.22 5.54 9.82
CA ILE A 62 2.25 4.49 9.73
C ILE A 62 2.87 4.23 11.11
N LYS A 63 3.25 5.30 11.82
CA LYS A 63 3.86 5.22 13.15
C LYS A 63 2.87 4.69 14.20
N ASN A 64 1.69 5.30 14.30
CA ASN A 64 0.71 5.02 15.36
C ASN A 64 0.09 3.63 15.23
N GLN A 65 -0.15 3.18 14.00
CA GLN A 65 -0.67 1.83 13.71
C GLN A 65 0.44 0.77 13.67
N LYS A 66 1.70 1.15 13.94
CA LYS A 66 2.87 0.25 13.92
C LYS A 66 2.98 -0.53 12.60
N ILE A 67 2.72 0.14 11.48
CA ILE A 67 2.77 -0.47 10.15
C ILE A 67 4.20 -0.91 9.85
N LYS A 68 4.34 -2.14 9.36
CA LYS A 68 5.65 -2.74 9.10
C LYS A 68 6.34 -2.02 7.94
N ILE A 69 7.54 -1.49 8.17
CA ILE A 69 8.34 -0.85 7.13
C ILE A 69 9.34 -1.84 6.58
N ILE A 70 9.26 -2.14 5.28
CA ILE A 70 10.11 -3.11 4.60
C ILE A 70 11.19 -2.39 3.80
N LYS A 71 12.46 -2.77 4.02
CA LYS A 71 13.58 -2.30 3.21
C LYS A 71 13.64 -3.05 1.87
N THR A 72 14.05 -2.35 0.83
CA THR A 72 14.23 -2.90 -0.52
C THR A 72 15.51 -2.32 -1.13
N ALA A 73 16.17 -3.08 -2.01
CA ALA A 73 17.33 -2.62 -2.77
C ALA A 73 16.92 -1.82 -4.03
N GLU A 74 15.63 -1.83 -4.37
CA GLU A 74 15.08 -1.10 -5.50
C GLU A 74 15.16 0.41 -5.27
N ARG A 75 15.27 1.17 -6.37
CA ARG A 75 15.28 2.64 -6.36
C ARG A 75 13.96 3.25 -6.82
N ASN A 76 13.15 2.49 -7.56
CA ASN A 76 11.87 2.92 -8.09
C ASN A 76 10.73 2.28 -7.30
N THR A 77 9.87 3.10 -6.71
CA THR A 77 8.79 2.67 -5.79
C THR A 77 7.86 1.66 -6.44
N ASP A 78 7.28 1.97 -7.61
CA ASP A 78 6.35 1.06 -8.30
C ASP A 78 6.99 -0.29 -8.63
N THR A 79 8.25 -0.28 -9.09
CA THR A 79 8.98 -1.52 -9.40
C THR A 79 9.27 -2.32 -8.15
N ALA A 80 9.57 -1.64 -7.04
CA ALA A 80 9.73 -2.27 -5.75
C ALA A 80 8.43 -2.90 -5.24
N ILE A 81 7.31 -2.21 -5.38
CA ILE A 81 5.97 -2.70 -5.02
C ILE A 81 5.67 -3.98 -5.79
N VAL A 82 5.78 -3.96 -7.12
CA VAL A 82 5.48 -5.12 -7.96
C VAL A 82 6.39 -6.30 -7.62
N ARG A 83 7.72 -6.10 -7.54
CA ARG A 83 8.68 -7.18 -7.24
C ARG A 83 8.48 -7.75 -5.85
N PHE A 84 8.22 -6.91 -4.85
CA PHE A 84 7.97 -7.36 -3.49
C PHE A 84 6.69 -8.19 -3.42
N ALA A 85 5.58 -7.69 -3.98
CA ALA A 85 4.31 -8.39 -3.96
C ALA A 85 4.36 -9.72 -4.76
N GLU A 86 5.02 -9.73 -5.92
CA GLU A 86 5.26 -10.96 -6.71
C GLU A 86 6.04 -12.01 -5.90
N LYS A 87 7.10 -11.58 -5.18
CA LYS A 87 7.88 -12.47 -4.33
C LYS A 87 7.02 -13.06 -3.20
N GLN A 88 6.19 -12.24 -2.54
CA GLN A 88 5.32 -12.71 -1.47
C GLN A 88 4.28 -13.71 -1.96
N VAL A 89 3.61 -13.42 -3.08
CA VAL A 89 2.64 -14.35 -3.68
C VAL A 89 3.32 -15.67 -4.06
N ARG A 90 4.48 -15.64 -4.71
CA ARG A 90 5.24 -16.86 -5.06
C ARG A 90 5.65 -17.67 -3.84
N SER A 91 6.08 -17.03 -2.76
CA SER A 91 6.43 -17.70 -1.51
C SER A 91 5.21 -18.35 -0.85
N ALA A 92 4.07 -17.65 -0.87
CA ALA A 92 2.80 -18.16 -0.34
C ALA A 92 2.31 -19.39 -1.13
N SER A 93 2.35 -19.37 -2.46
CA SER A 93 1.92 -20.51 -3.29
C SER A 93 2.70 -21.80 -3.04
N LYS A 94 3.90 -21.72 -2.44
CA LYS A 94 4.70 -22.89 -2.05
C LYS A 94 4.36 -23.45 -0.67
N MET A 95 3.59 -22.72 0.14
CA MET A 95 3.19 -23.13 1.49
C MET A 95 1.77 -23.72 1.48
N ARG A 96 1.57 -24.86 2.16
CA ARG A 96 0.24 -25.52 2.30
C ARG A 96 -0.86 -24.58 2.83
N ASN A 97 -0.51 -23.57 3.62
CA ASN A 97 -1.41 -22.55 4.19
C ASN A 97 -1.00 -21.11 3.80
N GLY A 98 -0.25 -20.96 2.71
CA GLY A 98 0.32 -19.67 2.31
C GLY A 98 -0.75 -18.68 1.91
N LEU A 99 -0.81 -17.57 2.63
CA LEU A 99 -1.70 -16.46 2.34
C LEU A 99 -0.85 -15.38 1.65
N GLY A 100 -1.24 -14.99 0.44
CA GLY A 100 -0.47 -14.10 -0.43
C GLY A 100 -0.46 -12.63 0.01
N CYS A 101 0.01 -11.76 -0.89
CA CYS A 101 0.09 -10.31 -0.69
C CYS A 101 -0.90 -9.59 -1.61
N MET A 102 -1.60 -8.59 -1.06
CA MET A 102 -2.43 -7.65 -1.80
C MET A 102 -1.79 -6.28 -1.81
N VAL A 103 -2.03 -5.47 -2.84
CA VAL A 103 -1.50 -4.10 -2.93
C VAL A 103 -2.64 -3.09 -2.93
N ALA A 104 -2.61 -2.14 -2.00
CA ALA A 104 -3.54 -1.03 -1.99
C ALA A 104 -2.97 0.15 -2.79
N THR A 105 -3.50 0.40 -3.98
CA THR A 105 -3.11 1.53 -4.84
C THR A 105 -4.28 2.02 -5.68
N ASN A 106 -4.25 3.30 -6.04
CA ASN A 106 -5.19 3.92 -6.96
C ASN A 106 -4.55 4.26 -8.31
N ASP A 107 -3.25 4.01 -8.51
CA ASP A 107 -2.54 4.32 -9.75
C ASP A 107 -2.85 3.31 -10.85
N GLY A 108 -3.45 3.78 -11.95
CA GLY A 108 -3.89 2.92 -13.05
C GLY A 108 -2.77 2.20 -13.79
N LYS A 109 -1.55 2.76 -13.84
CA LYS A 109 -0.40 2.09 -14.48
C LYS A 109 0.15 0.99 -13.57
N LEU A 110 0.25 1.25 -12.27
CA LEU A 110 0.69 0.25 -11.29
C LEU A 110 -0.30 -0.90 -11.20
N ILE A 111 -1.61 -0.62 -11.21
CA ILE A 111 -2.66 -1.64 -11.21
C ILE A 111 -2.48 -2.63 -12.36
N LYS A 112 -2.36 -2.14 -13.60
CA LYS A 112 -2.14 -3.01 -14.76
C LYS A 112 -0.91 -3.91 -14.61
N ARG A 113 0.17 -3.38 -14.02
CA ARG A 113 1.39 -4.16 -13.77
C ARG A 113 1.18 -5.27 -12.73
N LEU A 114 0.36 -5.01 -11.71
CA LEU A 114 0.02 -5.98 -10.66
C LEU A 114 -0.95 -7.05 -11.17
N GLU A 115 -1.98 -6.66 -11.92
CA GLU A 115 -2.94 -7.57 -12.56
C GLU A 115 -2.23 -8.56 -13.49
N ASN A 116 -1.32 -8.07 -14.34
CA ASN A 116 -0.50 -8.91 -15.22
C ASN A 116 0.38 -9.93 -14.47
N LYS A 117 0.55 -9.76 -13.16
CA LYS A 117 1.29 -10.67 -12.27
C LYS A 117 0.38 -11.53 -11.38
N GLY A 118 -0.94 -11.44 -11.55
CA GLY A 118 -1.92 -12.16 -10.73
C GLY A 118 -1.97 -11.67 -9.27
N ILE A 119 -1.56 -10.43 -9.02
CA ILE A 119 -1.53 -9.85 -7.67
C ILE A 119 -2.84 -9.08 -7.47
N LYS A 120 -3.58 -9.42 -6.41
CA LYS A 120 -4.82 -8.75 -6.04
C LYS A 120 -4.58 -7.31 -5.61
N ILE A 121 -5.49 -6.42 -6.00
CA ILE A 121 -5.42 -4.99 -5.71
C ILE A 121 -6.55 -4.59 -4.78
N ILE A 122 -6.28 -3.67 -3.86
CA ILE A 122 -7.31 -2.94 -3.10
C ILE A 122 -7.37 -1.51 -3.62
N ARG A 123 -8.57 -1.05 -3.98
CA ARG A 123 -8.78 0.31 -4.51
C ARG A 123 -9.78 1.08 -3.70
N LEU A 124 -9.55 2.38 -3.57
CA LEU A 124 -10.57 3.32 -3.13
C LEU A 124 -11.45 3.77 -4.30
N ARG A 125 -12.74 3.42 -4.27
CA ARG A 125 -13.77 3.80 -5.22
C ARG A 125 -14.73 4.83 -4.62
N GLN A 126 -15.25 5.72 -5.46
CA GLN A 126 -16.21 6.76 -5.09
C GLN A 126 -15.80 7.59 -3.86
N LYS A 127 -14.49 7.71 -3.60
CA LYS A 127 -13.91 8.40 -2.42
C LYS A 127 -14.38 7.83 -1.07
N LYS A 128 -14.97 6.63 -1.02
CA LYS A 128 -15.54 6.09 0.22
C LYS A 128 -15.40 4.58 0.38
N TYR A 129 -15.45 3.81 -0.71
CA TYR A 129 -15.55 2.35 -0.64
C TYR A 129 -14.25 1.69 -1.04
N LEU A 130 -13.82 0.69 -0.28
CA LEU A 130 -12.71 -0.17 -0.66
C LEU A 130 -13.23 -1.41 -1.39
N VAL A 131 -12.60 -1.74 -2.51
CA VAL A 131 -12.94 -2.92 -3.32
C VAL A 131 -11.69 -3.72 -3.64
N ILE A 132 -11.85 -5.04 -3.75
CA ILE A 132 -10.82 -5.94 -4.26
C ILE A 132 -11.01 -6.09 -5.77
N GLU A 133 -9.93 -5.92 -6.53
CA GLU A 133 -9.82 -6.23 -7.95
C GLU A 133 -8.75 -7.30 -8.18
#